data_AF-A0A9Q5ZTV1-F1
#
_entry.id   AF-A0A9Q5ZTV1-F1
#
_cell.length_a   1.000
_cell.length_b   1.000
_cell.length_c   1.000
_cell.angle_alpha   90.00
_cell.angle_beta   90.00
_cell.angle_gamma   90.00
#
_symmetry.space_group_name_H-M   'P 1'
#
loop_
_entity.id
_entity.type
_entity.pdbx_description
1 polymer ?
#
loop_
_entity_poly.entity_id
_entity_poly.type
_entity_poly.pdbx_seq_one_letter_code
_entity_poly.pdbx_strand_id
1 'polypeptide(L)'
;MNNVESNSLKADPELLPDLTRLFKNRARDSDVIKKCKTMLIAGYSPQKTALLLRLQIEKVIDLYNNSYNPKCRRFANRNSYQDSKLALTMFQQGESLADICAALGGLHLYTVVMSLRQNGLAESAIEQRLPPEGDPLLIDYQRVCKRKSTSRYKAIQINPVQRVNVAQATTAR
;
A
#
# COMPACT_ATOMS: atom_id res chain seq x y z
N MET A 1 -49.10 -51.03 15.45
CA MET A 1 -49.42 -49.59 15.32
C MET A 1 -48.36 -48.84 16.12
N ASN A 2 -47.59 -48.01 15.43
CA ASN A 2 -46.42 -47.31 15.98
C ASN A 2 -46.88 -46.07 16.75
N ASN A 3 -46.44 -45.91 18.00
CA ASN A 3 -46.55 -44.62 18.69
C ASN A 3 -45.15 -44.26 19.23
N VAL A 4 -44.32 -43.71 18.34
CA VAL A 4 -43.06 -43.07 18.73
C VAL A 4 -43.39 -41.60 18.95
N GLU A 5 -43.72 -41.27 20.19
CA GLU A 5 -43.86 -39.87 20.62
C GLU A 5 -42.50 -39.20 20.46
N SER A 6 -42.37 -38.40 19.41
CA SER A 6 -41.18 -37.61 19.16
C SER A 6 -41.15 -36.49 20.19
N ASN A 7 -40.09 -36.43 21.00
CA ASN A 7 -39.91 -35.43 22.04
C ASN A 7 -39.97 -34.03 21.42
N SER A 8 -41.08 -33.31 21.58
CA SER A 8 -41.35 -31.99 20.98
C SER A 8 -40.66 -30.85 21.75
N LEU A 9 -39.47 -31.12 22.29
CA LEU A 9 -38.66 -30.13 22.99
C LEU A 9 -38.13 -29.13 21.95
N LYS A 10 -38.83 -28.00 21.81
CA LYS A 10 -38.21 -26.81 21.22
C LYS A 10 -37.10 -26.39 22.18
N ALA A 11 -35.90 -26.17 21.67
CA ALA A 11 -34.83 -25.53 22.45
C ALA A 11 -35.40 -24.25 23.06
N ASP A 12 -35.22 -24.05 24.37
CA ASP A 12 -35.51 -22.77 24.99
C ASP A 12 -34.83 -21.67 24.15
N PRO A 13 -35.49 -20.52 23.91
CA PRO A 13 -34.89 -19.46 23.14
C PRO A 13 -33.61 -19.03 23.86
N GLU A 14 -32.46 -19.50 23.38
CA GLU A 14 -31.16 -19.16 23.93
C GLU A 14 -31.06 -17.64 23.93
N LEU A 15 -31.06 -17.04 25.12
CA LEU A 15 -30.82 -15.63 25.28
C LEU A 15 -29.39 -15.37 24.79
N LEU A 16 -29.27 -14.95 23.53
CA LEU A 16 -27.97 -14.66 22.93
C LEU A 16 -27.23 -13.65 23.83
N PRO A 17 -25.95 -13.90 24.13
CA PRO A 17 -25.20 -13.02 25.03
C PRO A 17 -25.12 -11.61 24.43
N ASP A 18 -25.24 -10.57 25.27
CA ASP A 18 -25.03 -9.20 24.83
C ASP A 18 -23.56 -8.98 24.43
N LEU A 19 -23.32 -8.93 23.13
CA LEU A 19 -21.99 -8.73 22.54
C LEU A 19 -21.58 -7.25 22.46
N THR A 20 -22.40 -6.31 22.93
CA THR A 20 -22.13 -4.87 22.82
C THR A 20 -20.78 -4.49 23.42
N ARG A 21 -20.43 -5.05 24.58
CA ARG A 21 -19.13 -4.80 25.23
C ARG A 21 -17.96 -5.34 24.41
N LEU A 22 -18.10 -6.54 23.84
CA LEU A 22 -17.08 -7.15 22.98
C LEU A 22 -16.80 -6.25 21.77
N PHE A 23 -17.85 -5.81 21.08
CA PHE A 23 -17.71 -4.95 19.92
C PHE A 23 -17.09 -3.59 20.24
N LYS A 24 -17.51 -2.95 21.35
CA LYS A 24 -16.91 -1.68 21.80
C LYS A 24 -15.42 -1.82 22.13
N ASN A 25 -15.02 -2.91 22.78
CA ASN A 25 -13.62 -3.17 23.11
C ASN A 25 -12.78 -3.39 21.84
N ARG A 26 -13.26 -4.22 20.90
CA ARG A 26 -12.56 -4.45 19.63
C ARG A 26 -12.48 -3.20 18.76
N ALA A 27 -13.49 -2.33 18.78
CA ALA A 27 -13.46 -1.09 18.02
C ALA A 27 -12.42 -0.07 18.53
N ARG A 28 -11.95 -0.22 19.79
CA ARG A 28 -10.91 0.61 20.40
C ARG A 28 -9.50 0.06 20.17
N ASP A 29 -9.37 -1.19 19.77
CA ASP A 29 -8.10 -1.85 19.50
C ASP A 29 -7.53 -1.36 18.15
N SER A 30 -6.37 -0.70 18.22
CA SER A 30 -5.71 -0.13 17.04
C SER A 30 -5.27 -1.20 16.04
N ASP A 31 -4.87 -2.38 16.49
CA ASP A 31 -4.38 -3.45 15.62
C ASP A 31 -5.54 -4.11 14.89
N VAL A 32 -6.68 -4.29 15.57
CA VAL A 32 -7.92 -4.77 14.95
C VAL A 32 -8.42 -3.78 13.88
N ILE A 33 -8.43 -2.47 14.19
CA ILE A 33 -8.82 -1.44 13.22
C ILE A 33 -7.83 -1.35 12.06
N LYS A 34 -6.53 -1.48 12.31
CA LYS A 34 -5.51 -1.52 11.27
C LYS A 34 -5.73 -2.71 10.33
N LYS A 35 -5.99 -3.90 10.88
CA LYS A 35 -6.30 -5.10 10.10
C LYS A 35 -7.59 -4.94 9.29
N CYS A 36 -8.63 -4.33 9.88
CA CYS A 36 -9.88 -4.02 9.20
C CYS A 36 -9.63 -3.18 7.94
N LYS A 37 -8.90 -2.07 8.09
CA LYS A 37 -8.51 -1.20 6.98
C LYS A 37 -7.75 -1.96 5.89
N THR A 38 -6.77 -2.78 6.27
CA THR A 38 -6.01 -3.62 5.33
C THR A 38 -6.90 -4.59 4.55
N MET A 39 -7.86 -5.23 5.22
CA MET A 39 -8.78 -6.18 4.57
C MET A 39 -9.72 -5.48 3.59
N LEU A 40 -10.24 -4.29 3.95
CA LEU A 40 -11.09 -3.52 3.05
C LEU A 40 -10.32 -3.07 1.78
N ILE A 41 -9.07 -2.62 1.94
CA ILE A 41 -8.17 -2.30 0.81
C ILE A 41 -7.90 -3.53 -0.05
N ALA A 42 -7.76 -4.71 0.58
CA ALA A 42 -7.59 -5.99 -0.11
C ALA A 42 -8.83 -6.47 -0.88
N GLY A 43 -9.95 -5.74 -0.83
CA GLY A 43 -11.18 -6.07 -1.53
C GLY A 43 -12.15 -6.96 -0.76
N TYR A 44 -11.95 -7.16 0.55
CA TYR A 44 -12.92 -7.88 1.36
C TYR A 44 -14.19 -7.04 1.54
N SER A 45 -15.36 -7.67 1.49
CA SER A 45 -16.62 -6.99 1.74
C SER A 45 -16.71 -6.51 3.20
N PRO A 46 -17.43 -5.40 3.48
CA PRO A 46 -17.67 -4.94 4.84
C PRO A 46 -18.28 -6.01 5.75
N GLN A 47 -19.21 -6.82 5.22
CA GLN A 47 -19.88 -7.91 5.96
C GLN A 47 -18.88 -8.98 6.38
N LYS A 48 -18.04 -9.45 5.44
CA LYS A 48 -17.01 -10.46 5.71
C LYS A 48 -15.97 -9.94 6.71
N THR A 49 -15.57 -8.69 6.55
CA THR A 49 -14.58 -8.05 7.44
C THR A 49 -15.12 -7.89 8.85
N ALA A 50 -16.38 -7.47 9.00
CA ALA A 50 -17.05 -7.33 10.30
C ALA A 50 -17.13 -8.67 11.04
N LEU A 51 -17.50 -9.76 10.35
CA LEU A 51 -17.57 -11.09 10.93
C LEU A 51 -16.19 -11.61 11.39
N LEU A 52 -15.19 -11.56 10.50
CA LEU A 52 -13.85 -12.07 10.80
C LEU A 52 -13.17 -11.32 11.95
N LEU A 53 -13.37 -9.99 11.99
CA LEU A 53 -12.78 -9.15 13.01
C LEU A 53 -13.71 -8.90 14.20
N ARG A 54 -14.88 -9.56 14.26
CA ARG A 54 -15.90 -9.35 15.29
C ARG A 54 -16.08 -7.87 15.64
N LEU A 55 -16.33 -7.07 14.60
CA LEU A 55 -16.59 -5.64 14.69
C LEU A 55 -18.07 -5.36 14.40
N GLN A 56 -18.58 -4.26 14.94
CA GLN A 56 -19.89 -3.74 14.55
C GLN A 56 -19.89 -3.37 13.08
N ILE A 57 -20.93 -3.82 12.37
CA ILE A 57 -21.04 -3.66 10.91
C ILE A 57 -21.09 -2.19 10.49
N GLU A 58 -21.81 -1.34 11.23
CA GLU A 58 -21.94 0.10 10.97
C GLU A 58 -20.56 0.77 10.92
N LYS A 59 -19.70 0.46 11.90
CA LYS A 59 -18.34 0.99 11.96
C LYS A 59 -17.49 0.60 10.75
N VAL A 60 -17.64 -0.64 10.27
CA VAL A 60 -16.90 -1.16 9.11
C VAL A 60 -17.41 -0.52 7.82
N ILE A 61 -18.73 -0.30 7.71
CA ILE A 61 -19.34 0.43 6.58
C ILE A 61 -18.83 1.87 6.54
N ASP A 62 -18.79 2.56 7.68
CA ASP A 62 -18.23 3.91 7.78
C ASP A 62 -16.77 3.95 7.32
N LEU A 63 -15.95 2.99 7.76
CA LEU A 63 -14.56 2.86 7.33
C LEU A 63 -14.46 2.65 5.80
N TYR A 64 -15.29 1.77 5.25
CA TYR A 64 -15.32 1.47 3.83
C TYR A 64 -15.71 2.70 2.98
N ASN A 65 -16.80 3.38 3.35
CA ASN A 65 -17.31 4.54 2.63
C ASN A 65 -16.37 5.75 2.70
N ASN A 66 -15.74 5.99 3.85
CA ASN A 66 -14.95 7.20 4.05
C ASN A 66 -13.61 7.22 3.31
N SER A 67 -12.90 6.09 3.14
CA SER A 67 -11.61 6.06 2.39
C SER A 67 -10.96 4.68 2.24
N TYR A 68 -11.48 3.61 2.87
CA TYR A 68 -10.78 2.31 2.93
C TYR A 68 -11.35 1.26 1.96
N ASN A 69 -12.23 1.65 1.04
CA ASN A 69 -12.69 0.78 -0.03
C ASN A 69 -11.60 0.54 -1.09
N PRO A 70 -11.64 -0.61 -1.80
CA PRO A 70 -10.63 -0.98 -2.80
C PRO A 70 -10.69 -0.10 -4.06
N LYS A 71 -11.78 0.65 -4.27
CA LYS A 71 -11.92 1.58 -5.40
C LYS A 71 -11.06 2.82 -5.19
N CYS A 72 -11.05 3.36 -3.98
CA CYS A 72 -10.33 4.59 -3.59
C CYS A 72 -8.91 4.30 -3.12
N ARG A 73 -8.65 3.11 -2.56
CA ARG A 73 -7.35 2.77 -1.98
C ARG A 73 -6.94 1.37 -2.38
N ARG A 74 -5.78 1.26 -3.04
CA ARG A 74 -5.16 0.00 -3.42
C ARG A 74 -3.90 -0.21 -2.58
N PHE A 75 -3.49 -1.46 -2.41
CA PHE A 75 -2.14 -1.71 -1.96
C PHE A 75 -1.16 -1.09 -2.97
N ALA A 76 -0.15 -0.39 -2.46
CA ALA A 76 1.05 -0.19 -3.23
C ALA A 76 1.69 -1.58 -3.38
N ASN A 77 1.31 -2.32 -4.42
CA ASN A 77 1.76 -3.69 -4.65
C ASN A 77 3.29 -3.78 -4.83
N ARG A 78 3.96 -2.66 -5.09
CA ARG A 78 5.41 -2.59 -5.29
C ARG A 78 6.04 -1.56 -4.37
N ASN A 79 7.00 -2.01 -3.58
CA ASN A 79 7.88 -1.14 -2.81
C ASN A 79 9.06 -0.76 -3.70
N SER A 80 9.33 0.54 -3.85
CA SER A 80 10.47 1.04 -4.63
C SER A 80 11.81 0.45 -4.17
N TYR A 81 11.96 0.15 -2.88
CA TYR A 81 13.13 -0.53 -2.33
C TYR A 81 13.26 -1.97 -2.85
N GLN A 82 12.16 -2.72 -2.89
CA GLN A 82 12.16 -4.10 -3.38
C GLN A 82 12.41 -4.15 -4.89
N ASP A 83 11.79 -3.25 -5.65
CA ASP A 83 12.05 -3.12 -7.09
C ASP A 83 13.51 -2.77 -7.38
N SER A 84 14.10 -1.88 -6.58
CA SER A 84 15.52 -1.52 -6.73
C SER A 84 16.46 -2.68 -6.46
N LYS A 85 16.18 -3.47 -5.41
CA LYS A 85 16.98 -4.67 -5.09
C LYS A 85 16.83 -5.76 -6.15
N LEU A 86 15.62 -5.95 -6.67
CA LEU A 86 15.36 -6.89 -7.76
C LEU A 86 16.06 -6.45 -9.05
N ALA A 87 15.98 -5.16 -9.41
CA ALA A 87 16.70 -4.59 -10.55
C ALA A 87 18.21 -4.86 -10.46
N LEU A 88 18.81 -4.61 -9.30
CA LEU A 88 20.23 -4.87 -9.05
C LEU A 88 20.58 -6.36 -9.21
N THR A 89 19.75 -7.24 -8.65
CA THR A 89 19.97 -8.69 -8.71
C THR A 89 19.93 -9.20 -10.15
N MET A 90 18.91 -8.80 -10.93
CA MET A 90 18.79 -9.16 -12.34
C MET A 90 19.93 -8.58 -13.18
N PHE A 91 20.35 -7.35 -12.88
CA PHE A 91 21.52 -6.76 -13.53
C PHE A 91 22.80 -7.56 -13.23
N GLN A 92 23.01 -7.99 -11.98
CA GLN A 92 24.17 -8.83 -11.65
C GLN A 92 24.12 -10.21 -12.32
N GLN A 93 22.92 -10.74 -12.57
CA GLN A 93 22.71 -12.00 -13.31
C GLN A 93 23.01 -11.90 -14.81
N GLY A 94 23.18 -10.70 -15.35
CA GLY A 94 23.48 -10.51 -16.77
C GLY A 94 22.27 -10.12 -17.63
N GLU A 95 21.10 -9.92 -17.03
CA GLU A 95 19.87 -9.58 -17.77
C GLU A 95 19.98 -8.24 -18.50
N SER A 96 19.25 -8.13 -19.62
CA SER A 96 19.14 -6.89 -20.39
C SER A 96 18.28 -5.85 -19.63
N LEU A 97 18.52 -4.55 -19.86
CA LEU A 97 17.71 -3.52 -19.20
C LEU A 97 16.24 -3.56 -19.63
N ALA A 98 15.94 -4.03 -20.85
CA ALA A 98 14.58 -4.24 -21.32
C ALA A 98 13.86 -5.34 -20.52
N ASP A 99 14.52 -6.48 -20.28
CA ASP A 99 13.95 -7.60 -19.52
C ASP A 99 13.72 -7.22 -18.05
N ILE A 100 14.65 -6.45 -17.47
CA ILE A 100 14.49 -5.89 -16.12
C ILE A 100 13.27 -4.96 -16.06
N CYS A 101 13.07 -4.08 -17.05
CA CYS A 101 11.90 -3.21 -17.10
C CYS A 101 10.58 -4.02 -17.20
N ALA A 102 10.57 -5.08 -18.01
CA ALA A 102 9.41 -5.97 -18.16
C ALA A 102 9.09 -6.73 -16.86
N ALA A 103 10.09 -7.36 -16.23
CA ALA A 103 9.94 -8.05 -14.94
C ALA A 103 9.49 -7.10 -13.82
N LEU A 104 9.91 -5.84 -13.90
CA LEU A 104 9.48 -4.78 -13.02
C LEU A 104 8.11 -4.17 -13.38
N GLY A 105 7.29 -4.91 -14.13
CA GLY A 105 5.89 -4.57 -14.42
C GLY A 105 5.75 -3.44 -15.42
N GLY A 106 6.68 -3.35 -16.37
CA GLY A 106 6.71 -2.30 -17.38
C GLY A 106 7.19 -0.95 -16.82
N LEU A 107 8.09 -0.97 -15.83
CA LEU A 107 8.69 0.26 -15.32
C LEU A 107 9.51 0.95 -16.42
N HIS A 108 9.48 2.28 -16.45
CA HIS A 108 10.26 3.05 -17.42
C HIS A 108 11.77 2.85 -17.21
N LEU A 109 12.50 2.73 -18.33
CA LEU A 109 13.95 2.56 -18.33
C LEU A 109 14.70 3.62 -17.52
N TYR A 110 14.24 4.88 -17.55
CA TYR A 110 14.83 5.94 -16.74
C TYR A 110 14.81 5.62 -15.24
N THR A 111 13.71 5.08 -14.73
CA THR A 111 13.56 4.73 -13.31
C THR A 111 14.51 3.61 -12.92
N VAL A 112 14.63 2.58 -13.78
CA VAL A 112 15.55 1.46 -13.56
C VAL A 112 17.00 1.96 -13.56
N VAL A 113 17.40 2.75 -14.56
CA VAL A 113 18.75 3.33 -14.63
C VAL A 113 19.07 4.20 -13.41
N MET A 114 18.15 5.06 -12.97
CA MET A 114 18.36 5.86 -11.76
C MET A 114 18.52 4.99 -10.51
N SER A 115 17.72 3.93 -10.38
CA SER A 115 17.83 2.98 -9.27
C SER A 115 19.18 2.27 -9.28
N LEU A 116 19.64 1.78 -10.44
CA LEU A 116 20.95 1.12 -10.58
C LEU A 116 22.10 2.07 -10.20
N ARG A 117 22.05 3.33 -10.65
CA ARG A 117 23.02 4.37 -10.25
C ARG A 117 23.02 4.62 -8.75
N GLN A 118 21.84 4.72 -8.13
CA GLN A 118 21.71 4.88 -6.68
C GLN A 118 22.29 3.70 -5.89
N ASN A 119 22.27 2.50 -6.48
CA ASN A 119 22.91 1.30 -5.93
C ASN A 119 24.42 1.19 -6.24
N GLY A 120 25.02 2.23 -6.85
CA GLY A 120 26.47 2.32 -7.06
C GLY A 120 27.00 1.61 -8.31
N LEU A 121 26.14 1.23 -9.26
CA LEU A 121 26.60 0.69 -10.53
C LEU A 121 27.26 1.77 -11.41
N ALA A 122 28.38 1.42 -12.02
CA ALA A 122 29.10 2.29 -12.93
C ALA A 122 28.30 2.55 -14.21
N GLU A 123 28.36 3.80 -14.70
CA GLU A 123 27.60 4.21 -15.89
C GLU A 123 27.94 3.38 -17.12
N SER A 124 29.23 3.10 -17.32
CA SER A 124 29.71 2.28 -18.44
C SER A 124 29.11 0.87 -18.46
N ALA A 125 28.88 0.28 -17.29
CA ALA A 125 28.25 -1.04 -17.19
C ALA A 125 26.76 -0.98 -17.58
N ILE A 126 26.08 0.12 -17.22
CA ILE A 126 24.68 0.35 -17.58
C ILE A 126 24.56 0.59 -19.10
N GLU A 127 25.43 1.43 -19.65
CA GLU A 127 25.45 1.78 -21.09
C GLU A 127 25.66 0.55 -21.98
N GLN A 128 26.50 -0.39 -21.56
CA GLN A 128 26.74 -1.66 -22.28
C GLN A 128 25.48 -2.52 -22.46
N ARG A 129 24.43 -2.28 -21.66
CA ARG A 129 23.20 -3.08 -21.68
C ARG A 129 21.97 -2.28 -22.04
N LEU A 130 22.15 -1.10 -22.61
CA LEU A 130 21.04 -0.33 -23.16
C LEU A 130 20.38 -1.09 -24.31
N PRO A 131 19.05 -0.92 -24.48
CA PRO A 131 18.37 -1.44 -25.66
C PRO A 131 18.97 -0.87 -26.96
N PRO A 132 18.80 -1.56 -28.10
CA PRO A 132 19.35 -1.12 -29.38
C PRO A 132 18.77 0.21 -29.85
N GLU A 133 19.50 0.89 -30.74
CA GLU A 133 19.02 2.13 -31.35
C GLU A 133 17.70 1.91 -32.12
N GLY A 134 16.74 2.81 -31.92
CA GLY A 134 15.40 2.72 -32.49
C GLY A 134 14.38 1.98 -31.62
N ASP A 135 14.81 1.34 -30.52
CA ASP A 135 13.87 0.76 -29.55
C ASP A 135 13.01 1.88 -28.90
N PRO A 136 11.66 1.74 -28.87
CA PRO A 136 10.78 2.70 -28.20
C PRO A 136 11.19 3.00 -26.75
N LEU A 137 11.71 2.01 -26.02
CA LEU A 137 12.14 2.17 -24.64
C LEU A 137 13.34 3.12 -24.50
N LEU A 138 14.28 3.04 -25.45
CA LEU A 138 15.46 3.91 -25.50
C LEU A 138 15.06 5.34 -25.91
N ILE A 139 14.17 5.49 -26.89
CA ILE A 139 13.68 6.80 -27.33
C ILE A 139 13.00 7.54 -26.17
N ASP A 140 12.15 6.85 -25.41
CA ASP A 140 11.49 7.43 -24.23
C ASP A 140 12.49 7.77 -23.14
N TYR A 141 13.49 6.92 -22.90
CA TYR A 141 14.57 7.20 -21.97
C TYR A 141 15.32 8.48 -22.32
N GLN A 142 15.75 8.64 -23.57
CA GLN A 142 16.45 9.84 -24.05
C GLN A 142 15.59 11.10 -23.90
N ARG A 143 14.29 11.02 -24.22
CA ARG A 143 13.34 12.11 -24.05
C ARG A 143 13.23 12.54 -22.58
N VAL A 144 13.16 11.57 -21.66
CA VAL A 144 13.13 11.86 -20.22
C VAL A 144 14.45 12.47 -19.75
N CYS A 145 15.60 11.96 -20.19
CA CYS A 145 16.91 12.52 -19.88
C CYS A 145 17.04 13.98 -20.34
N LYS A 146 16.64 14.30 -21.58
CA LYS A 146 16.64 15.67 -22.12
C LYS A 146 15.72 16.61 -21.32
N ARG A 147 14.55 16.13 -20.90
CA ARG A 147 13.64 16.90 -20.05
C ARG A 147 14.19 17.11 -18.64
N LYS A 148 14.90 16.12 -18.09
CA LYS A 148 15.43 16.18 -16.72
C LYS A 148 16.73 16.98 -16.64
N SER A 149 17.52 17.06 -17.71
CA SER A 149 18.74 17.89 -17.74
C SER A 149 18.46 19.39 -17.64
N THR A 150 17.27 19.84 -18.07
CA THR A 150 16.84 21.25 -17.94
C THR A 150 16.13 21.54 -16.62
N SER A 151 15.77 20.50 -15.86
CA SER A 151 15.06 20.64 -14.59
C SER A 151 16.03 21.09 -13.49
N ARG A 152 15.95 22.34 -13.08
CA ARG A 152 16.67 22.82 -11.88
C ARG A 152 15.95 22.28 -10.64
N TYR A 153 16.52 21.27 -10.00
CA TYR A 153 16.03 20.80 -8.70
C TYR A 153 16.09 21.97 -7.71
N LYS A 154 14.94 22.32 -7.13
CA LYS A 154 14.87 23.19 -5.95
C LYS A 154 14.64 22.27 -4.76
N ALA A 155 15.62 22.17 -3.87
CA ALA A 155 15.44 21.47 -2.61
C ALA A 155 14.20 22.04 -1.92
N ILE A 156 13.30 21.16 -1.47
CA ILE A 156 12.18 21.58 -0.65
C ILE A 156 12.79 22.11 0.64
N GLN A 157 12.80 23.43 0.78
CA GLN A 157 13.10 24.05 2.06
C GLN A 157 11.92 23.76 2.97
N ILE A 158 12.01 22.67 3.73
CA ILE A 158 11.13 22.46 4.88
C ILE A 158 11.59 23.48 5.90
N ASN A 159 11.05 24.70 5.84
CA ASN A 159 11.17 25.62 6.95
C ASN A 159 10.64 24.86 8.18
N PRO A 160 11.46 24.68 9.24
CA PRO A 160 10.92 24.14 10.47
C PRO A 160 9.91 25.19 10.94
N VAL A 161 8.63 24.94 10.69
CA VAL A 161 7.55 25.68 11.34
C VAL A 161 7.69 25.26 12.80
N GLN A 162 8.49 26.02 13.56
CA GLN A 162 8.39 26.01 15.01
C GLN A 162 6.92 26.35 15.27
N ARG A 163 6.13 25.34 15.63
CA ARG A 163 4.80 25.57 16.16
C ARG A 163 5.01 26.35 17.44
N VAL A 164 4.90 27.66 17.37
CA VAL A 164 4.80 28.51 18.54
C VAL A 164 3.57 28.02 19.32
N ASN A 165 3.81 27.44 20.49
CA ASN A 165 2.76 27.14 21.43
C ASN A 165 2.19 28.48 21.90
N VAL A 166 1.02 28.85 21.39
CA VAL A 166 0.32 30.10 21.74
C VAL A 166 0.09 30.23 23.26
N ALA A 167 0.10 29.10 23.98
CA ALA A 167 0.02 29.05 25.45
C ALA A 167 1.20 29.69 26.19
N GLN A 168 2.39 29.84 25.58
CA GLN A 168 3.55 30.48 26.22
C GLN A 168 3.63 31.99 25.98
N ALA A 169 2.85 32.54 25.04
CA ALA A 169 2.87 33.96 24.71
C ALA A 169 2.09 34.84 25.71
N THR A 170 1.31 34.25 26.62
CA THR A 170 0.43 34.99 27.55
C THR A 170 1.06 35.22 28.93
N THR A 171 2.28 34.74 29.20
CA THR A 171 2.93 34.84 30.52
C THR A 171 4.09 35.84 30.57
N ALA A 172 4.07 36.86 29.71
CA ALA A 172 4.96 38.01 29.84
C ALA A 172 4.11 39.28 30.02
N ARG A 173 3.85 39.62 31.28
CA ARG A 173 3.50 40.97 31.75
C ARG A 173 4.48 41.36 32.83
#